data_AF-A0A4S8MPJ8-F1
#
_entry.id   AF-A0A4S8MPJ8-F1
#
_cell.length_a   1.000
_cell.length_b   1.000
_cell.length_c   1.000
_cell.angle_alpha   90.00
_cell.angle_beta   90.00
_cell.angle_gamma   90.00
#
_symmetry.space_group_name_H-M   'P 1'
#
loop_
_entity.id
_entity.type
_entity.pdbx_description
1 polymer ?
#
loop_
_entity_poly.entity_id
_entity_poly.type
_entity_poly.pdbx_seq_one_letter_code
_entity_poly.pdbx_strand_id
1 'polypeptide(L)'
;MTVFKHLATIAIAALAVLPGIMAHSDQNQGGANSCSSNEFWYGEKNCCLPHGGPPSPPTPPRGNDCPPSGYYWGQSQGCCVPNHPPPTNSPPPQCRSGWEWYSSLHMCLPGGSGHWKRHQKSRSQALCPTGLDACPISGLKGSSDYECLDTSTELESCGGCASTGEGQDCTAIKGAWNVGCDKGRCKVYTCSTGYLLSADSTSCVPLS
;
A
#
# COMPACT_ATOMS: atom_id res chain seq x y z
N MET A 1 -60.15 -56.88 8.73
CA MET A 1 -59.09 -57.37 7.83
C MET A 1 -57.76 -56.97 8.45
N THR A 2 -57.20 -57.90 9.21
CA THR A 2 -55.76 -58.05 9.55
C THR A 2 -54.92 -57.88 8.27
N VAL A 3 -53.67 -57.39 8.27
CA VAL A 3 -52.50 -57.97 8.94
C VAL A 3 -51.37 -56.91 9.02
N PHE A 4 -50.66 -56.99 10.14
CA PHE A 4 -49.40 -56.35 10.54
C PHE A 4 -48.15 -56.71 9.69
N LYS A 5 -47.11 -55.87 9.83
CA LYS A 5 -45.67 -56.13 9.54
C LYS A 5 -45.26 -56.08 8.06
N HIS A 6 -44.07 -55.65 7.64
CA HIS A 6 -42.78 -55.54 8.31
C HIS A 6 -42.05 -54.28 7.83
N LEU A 7 -41.47 -53.55 8.79
CA LEU A 7 -40.26 -52.78 8.58
C LEU A 7 -39.19 -53.75 8.07
N ALA A 8 -38.88 -53.69 6.78
CA ALA A 8 -37.71 -54.34 6.22
C ALA A 8 -36.61 -53.28 6.06
N THR A 9 -35.79 -53.18 7.10
CA THR A 9 -34.46 -52.58 7.05
C THR A 9 -33.63 -53.31 5.99
N ILE A 10 -33.53 -52.74 4.80
CA ILE A 10 -32.51 -53.17 3.84
C ILE A 10 -31.22 -52.44 4.23
N ALA A 11 -30.43 -53.10 5.07
CA ALA A 11 -29.03 -52.75 5.27
C ALA A 11 -28.26 -53.12 3.99
N ILE A 12 -28.15 -52.16 3.07
CA ILE A 12 -27.20 -52.30 1.95
C ILE A 12 -25.82 -52.03 2.55
N ALA A 13 -25.11 -53.10 2.88
CA ALA A 13 -23.68 -53.08 3.12
C ALA A 13 -22.97 -52.78 1.79
N ALA A 14 -22.90 -51.50 1.43
CA ALA A 14 -22.01 -51.06 0.37
C ALA A 14 -20.59 -51.08 0.95
N LEU A 15 -19.86 -52.15 0.65
CA LEU A 15 -18.39 -52.15 0.66
C LEU A 15 -17.93 -51.20 -0.46
N ALA A 16 -18.04 -49.89 -0.19
CA ALA A 16 -17.32 -48.89 -0.95
C ALA A 16 -15.87 -49.02 -0.51
N VAL A 17 -15.12 -49.79 -1.30
CA VAL A 17 -13.67 -49.74 -1.38
C VAL A 17 -13.29 -48.27 -1.33
N LEU A 18 -12.70 -47.82 -0.22
CA LEU A 18 -12.06 -46.52 -0.15
C LEU A 18 -11.10 -46.50 -1.33
N PRO A 19 -11.27 -45.63 -2.35
CA PRO A 19 -10.07 -45.20 -3.04
C PRO A 19 -9.25 -44.58 -1.93
N GLY A 20 -8.18 -45.28 -1.55
CA GLY A 20 -7.15 -44.70 -0.70
C GLY A 20 -6.90 -43.34 -1.29
N ILE A 21 -7.25 -42.31 -0.54
CA ILE A 21 -6.81 -40.97 -0.84
C ILE A 21 -5.31 -41.13 -0.67
N MET A 22 -4.62 -41.48 -1.75
CA MET A 22 -3.22 -41.15 -1.86
C MET A 22 -3.26 -39.67 -1.56
N ALA A 23 -2.76 -39.30 -0.39
CA ALA A 23 -2.11 -38.03 -0.24
C ALA A 23 -1.09 -38.01 -1.39
N HIS A 24 -1.54 -37.57 -2.57
CA HIS A 24 -0.66 -36.83 -3.44
C HIS A 24 -0.15 -35.78 -2.49
N SER A 25 1.12 -35.97 -2.13
CA SER A 25 1.92 -34.85 -1.73
C SER A 25 1.81 -33.90 -2.91
N ASP A 26 0.81 -33.01 -2.87
CA ASP A 26 1.00 -31.67 -3.38
C ASP A 26 2.12 -31.13 -2.51
N GLN A 27 3.34 -31.47 -2.91
CA GLN A 27 4.45 -30.57 -2.88
C GLN A 27 4.08 -29.43 -3.85
N ASN A 28 3.03 -28.68 -3.52
CA ASN A 28 2.95 -27.29 -3.91
C ASN A 28 3.67 -26.48 -2.82
N GLN A 29 4.94 -26.84 -2.63
CA GLN A 29 5.97 -25.92 -2.19
C GLN A 29 6.13 -24.92 -3.35
N GLY A 30 5.22 -23.96 -3.42
CA GLY A 30 5.31 -22.82 -4.32
C GLY A 30 6.43 -21.87 -3.89
N GLY A 31 7.67 -22.27 -4.17
CA GLY A 31 8.72 -21.41 -4.68
C GLY A 31 9.29 -20.33 -3.75
N ALA A 32 10.13 -20.73 -2.81
CA ALA A 32 11.42 -20.04 -2.68
C ALA A 32 12.44 -20.82 -3.54
N ASN A 33 12.96 -20.21 -4.61
CA ASN A 33 14.20 -20.61 -5.32
C ASN A 33 14.17 -21.69 -6.44
N SER A 34 13.31 -21.62 -7.45
CA SER A 34 13.55 -22.43 -8.68
C SER A 34 13.62 -21.59 -9.94
N CYS A 35 14.57 -20.64 -9.96
CA CYS A 35 15.06 -20.14 -11.23
C CYS A 35 15.84 -21.26 -11.95
N SER A 36 15.92 -21.20 -13.27
CA SER A 36 16.70 -22.17 -14.04
C SER A 36 18.16 -22.17 -13.59
N SER A 37 18.94 -23.21 -13.90
CA SER A 37 20.34 -23.32 -13.44
C SER A 37 21.25 -22.15 -13.82
N ASN A 38 20.87 -21.39 -14.85
CA ASN A 38 21.61 -20.21 -15.34
C ASN A 38 20.96 -18.88 -14.93
N GLU A 39 20.04 -18.91 -13.97
CA GLU A 39 19.26 -17.76 -13.53
C GLU A 39 19.31 -17.61 -12.00
N PHE A 40 19.04 -16.40 -11.53
CA PHE A 40 18.88 -16.10 -10.12
C PHE A 40 17.59 -15.34 -9.85
N TRP A 41 17.09 -15.46 -8.63
CA TRP A 41 15.89 -14.77 -8.19
C TRP A 41 16.19 -13.30 -7.88
N TYR A 42 15.43 -12.39 -8.49
CA TYR A 42 15.46 -10.97 -8.20
C TYR A 42 14.18 -10.53 -7.49
N GLY A 43 14.27 -10.40 -6.17
CA GLY A 43 13.12 -10.16 -5.30
C GLY A 43 12.39 -8.83 -5.57
N GLU A 44 13.09 -7.76 -5.94
CA GLU A 44 12.45 -6.44 -6.15
C GLU A 44 11.50 -6.42 -7.35
N LYS A 45 11.70 -7.33 -8.32
CA LYS A 45 10.82 -7.49 -9.49
C LYS A 45 10.09 -8.83 -9.53
N ASN A 46 10.23 -9.64 -8.47
CA ASN A 46 9.63 -10.97 -8.36
C ASN A 46 9.82 -11.82 -9.62
N CYS A 47 11.04 -11.85 -10.17
CA CYS A 47 11.34 -12.58 -11.40
C CYS A 47 12.71 -13.24 -11.37
N CYS A 48 12.89 -14.27 -12.21
CA CYS A 48 14.20 -14.85 -12.49
C CYS A 48 14.94 -14.03 -13.56
N LEU A 49 16.23 -13.79 -13.34
CA LEU A 49 17.11 -13.08 -14.26
C LEU A 49 18.30 -13.97 -14.64
N PRO A 50 18.76 -13.93 -15.90
CA PRO A 50 19.94 -14.68 -16.32
C PRO A 50 21.21 -14.16 -15.63
N HIS A 51 22.07 -15.07 -15.20
CA HIS A 51 23.41 -14.75 -14.76
C HIS A 51 24.20 -14.10 -15.91
N GLY A 52 24.81 -12.95 -15.65
CA GLY A 52 25.56 -12.17 -16.64
C GLY A 52 24.69 -11.29 -17.54
N GLY A 53 23.35 -11.42 -17.47
CA GLY A 53 22.44 -10.70 -18.36
C GLY A 53 22.39 -11.30 -19.78
N PRO A 54 21.58 -10.71 -20.68
CA PRO A 54 21.52 -11.11 -22.08
C PRO A 54 22.86 -10.77 -22.80
N PRO A 55 23.28 -11.57 -23.80
CA PRO A 55 24.54 -11.37 -24.52
C PRO A 55 24.62 -10.05 -25.30
N SER A 56 23.49 -9.42 -25.59
CA SER A 56 23.41 -8.09 -26.18
C SER A 56 22.27 -7.34 -25.50
N PRO A 57 22.56 -6.68 -24.36
CA PRO A 57 21.53 -6.01 -23.60
C PRO A 57 20.94 -4.86 -24.42
N PRO A 58 19.61 -4.70 -24.40
CA PRO A 58 18.97 -3.60 -25.07
C PRO A 58 19.40 -2.26 -24.44
N THR A 59 19.41 -1.21 -25.25
CA THR A 59 19.68 0.14 -24.75
C THR A 59 18.43 0.69 -24.04
N PRO A 60 18.58 1.33 -22.87
CA PRO A 60 17.48 2.05 -22.24
C PRO A 60 16.82 3.08 -23.17
N PRO A 61 15.54 3.42 -22.97
CA PRO A 61 14.89 4.53 -23.66
C PRO A 61 15.62 5.85 -23.46
N ARG A 62 15.44 6.78 -24.40
CA ARG A 62 16.06 8.10 -24.35
C ARG A 62 15.73 8.81 -23.03
N GLY A 63 16.77 9.29 -22.35
CA GLY A 63 16.64 9.99 -21.06
C GLY A 63 16.90 9.09 -19.85
N ASN A 64 16.98 7.78 -20.05
CA ASN A 64 17.27 6.79 -19.02
C ASN A 64 18.65 6.17 -19.25
N ASP A 65 19.28 5.69 -18.19
CA ASP A 65 20.51 4.92 -18.28
C ASP A 65 20.55 3.84 -17.19
N CYS A 66 21.42 2.84 -17.34
CA CYS A 66 21.70 1.90 -16.28
C CYS A 66 23.08 2.15 -15.67
N PRO A 67 23.30 1.77 -14.40
CA PRO A 67 24.62 1.74 -13.81
C PRO A 67 25.63 1.08 -14.76
N PRO A 68 26.80 1.68 -15.01
CA PRO A 68 27.76 1.17 -15.98
C PRO A 68 28.36 -0.18 -15.56
N SER A 69 28.18 -0.58 -14.30
CA SER A 69 28.59 -1.88 -13.78
C SER A 69 27.43 -2.57 -13.07
N GLY A 70 27.31 -3.89 -13.29
CA GLY A 70 26.40 -4.76 -12.54
C GLY A 70 24.93 -4.73 -12.96
N TYR A 71 24.52 -3.86 -13.89
CA TYR A 71 23.13 -3.68 -14.30
C TYR A 71 22.97 -3.61 -15.82
N TYR A 72 21.83 -4.03 -16.32
CA TYR A 72 21.43 -3.90 -17.73
C TYR A 72 19.95 -3.54 -17.84
N TRP A 73 19.54 -3.04 -19.02
CA TRP A 73 18.13 -2.73 -19.26
C TRP A 73 17.32 -4.02 -19.47
N GLY A 74 16.39 -4.30 -18.55
CA GLY A 74 15.42 -5.36 -18.70
C GLY A 74 14.21 -4.87 -19.49
N GLN A 75 14.09 -5.25 -20.77
CA GLN A 75 12.93 -4.85 -21.59
C GLN A 75 11.59 -5.30 -21.00
N SER A 76 11.54 -6.53 -20.48
CA SER A 76 10.33 -7.08 -19.86
C SER A 76 9.98 -6.40 -18.54
N GLN A 77 10.99 -5.88 -17.82
CA GLN A 77 10.82 -5.20 -16.54
C GLN A 77 10.62 -3.69 -16.70
N GLY A 78 11.01 -3.13 -17.85
CA GLY A 78 10.96 -1.69 -18.12
C GLY A 78 11.92 -0.87 -17.25
N CYS A 79 12.98 -1.49 -16.72
CA CYS A 79 13.93 -0.84 -15.83
C CYS A 79 15.31 -1.51 -15.88
N CYS A 80 16.29 -0.95 -15.15
CA CYS A 80 17.58 -1.59 -14.95
C CYS A 80 17.44 -2.72 -13.94
N VAL A 81 17.99 -3.88 -14.30
CA VAL A 81 18.00 -5.07 -13.45
C VAL A 81 19.44 -5.56 -13.29
N PRO A 82 19.78 -6.19 -12.16
CA PRO A 82 21.15 -6.61 -11.94
C PRO A 82 21.50 -7.81 -12.84
N ASN A 83 22.77 -7.96 -13.18
CA ASN A 83 23.28 -9.12 -13.93
C ASN A 83 23.73 -10.27 -13.00
N HIS A 84 23.82 -10.03 -11.70
CA HIS A 84 24.13 -11.02 -10.66
C HIS A 84 23.26 -10.77 -9.42
N PRO A 85 23.11 -11.76 -8.52
CA PRO A 85 22.40 -11.54 -7.25
C PRO A 85 23.00 -10.34 -6.50
N PRO A 86 22.20 -9.33 -6.12
CA PRO A 86 22.70 -8.20 -5.36
C PRO A 86 23.17 -8.66 -3.97
N PRO A 87 24.39 -8.30 -3.52
CA PRO A 87 24.84 -8.62 -2.17
C PRO A 87 23.96 -7.94 -1.11
N THR A 88 23.77 -8.61 0.02
CA THR A 88 22.81 -8.23 1.09
C THR A 88 23.07 -6.89 1.77
N ASN A 89 24.25 -6.26 1.56
CA ASN A 89 24.63 -4.97 2.16
C ASN A 89 25.41 -4.08 1.18
N SER A 90 24.93 -3.97 -0.07
CA SER A 90 25.62 -3.17 -1.09
C SER A 90 25.17 -1.70 -1.05
N PRO A 91 26.07 -0.73 -1.31
CA PRO A 91 25.65 0.64 -1.55
C PRO A 91 24.69 0.70 -2.75
N PRO A 92 23.85 1.76 -2.84
CA PRO A 92 23.00 1.96 -4.01
C PRO A 92 23.82 1.94 -5.31
N PRO A 93 23.26 1.45 -6.43
CA PRO A 93 23.95 1.43 -7.71
C PRO A 93 24.47 2.82 -8.10
N GLN A 94 25.67 2.86 -8.65
CA GLN A 94 26.34 4.10 -9.01
C GLN A 94 26.12 4.40 -10.49
N CYS A 95 25.66 5.59 -10.81
CA CYS A 95 25.46 6.05 -12.17
C CYS A 95 26.71 6.71 -12.74
N ARG A 96 26.73 6.97 -14.05
CA ARG A 96 27.76 7.80 -14.69
C ARG A 96 27.78 9.22 -14.11
N SER A 97 28.89 9.94 -14.29
CA SER A 97 29.03 11.32 -13.81
C SER A 97 27.88 12.21 -14.31
N GLY A 98 27.29 13.00 -13.40
CA GLY A 98 26.13 13.85 -13.68
C GLY A 98 24.81 13.10 -13.83
N TRP A 99 24.73 11.85 -13.38
CA TRP A 99 23.51 11.04 -13.33
C TRP A 99 23.30 10.51 -11.91
N GLU A 100 22.05 10.34 -11.52
CA GLU A 100 21.64 9.89 -10.17
C GLU A 100 20.78 8.64 -10.28
N TRP A 101 20.95 7.71 -9.32
CA TRP A 101 20.19 6.48 -9.23
C TRP A 101 18.85 6.71 -8.52
N TYR A 102 17.75 6.34 -9.18
CA TYR A 102 16.41 6.44 -8.62
C TYR A 102 15.91 5.06 -8.24
N SER A 103 16.02 4.70 -6.96
CA SER A 103 15.65 3.36 -6.46
C SER A 103 14.20 2.97 -6.76
N SER A 104 13.26 3.92 -6.74
CA SER A 104 11.84 3.65 -7.06
C SER A 104 11.60 3.30 -8.53
N LEU A 105 12.48 3.78 -9.43
CA LEU A 105 12.39 3.56 -10.88
C LEU A 105 13.35 2.48 -11.36
N HIS A 106 14.34 2.11 -10.53
CA HIS A 106 15.48 1.26 -10.88
C HIS A 106 16.17 1.73 -12.16
N MET A 107 16.54 3.01 -12.26
CA MET A 107 17.30 3.54 -13.39
C MET A 107 18.08 4.81 -13.01
N CYS A 108 19.07 5.14 -13.82
CA CYS A 108 19.81 6.39 -13.76
C CYS A 108 19.12 7.47 -14.59
N LEU A 109 19.00 8.68 -14.05
CA LEU A 109 18.52 9.87 -14.77
C LEU A 109 19.55 11.00 -14.66
N PRO A 110 19.58 11.99 -15.57
CA PRO A 110 20.52 13.10 -15.50
C PRO A 110 20.32 13.89 -14.20
N GLY A 111 21.36 13.95 -13.38
CA GLY A 111 21.41 14.71 -12.13
C GLY A 111 21.80 16.16 -12.39
N GLY A 112 20.95 17.09 -12.00
CA GLY A 112 21.24 18.52 -12.09
C GLY A 112 22.15 18.96 -10.95
N SER A 113 23.45 19.17 -11.22
CA SER A 113 24.33 19.93 -10.33
C SER A 113 23.88 21.39 -10.28
N GLY A 114 22.97 21.69 -9.36
CA GLY A 114 22.48 23.05 -9.14
C GLY A 114 21.73 23.10 -7.83
N HIS A 115 22.04 24.08 -6.99
CA HIS A 115 21.25 24.43 -5.82
C HIS A 115 19.86 24.91 -6.28
N TRP A 116 18.96 23.98 -6.54
CA TRP A 116 17.59 24.30 -6.87
C TRP A 116 16.86 24.60 -5.57
N LYS A 117 16.67 25.90 -5.30
CA LYS A 117 15.46 26.32 -4.57
C LYS A 117 14.31 25.65 -5.29
N ARG A 118 13.72 24.70 -4.59
CA ARG A 118 12.64 23.83 -5.02
C ARG A 118 11.43 24.68 -5.39
N HIS A 119 11.41 25.24 -6.60
CA HIS A 119 10.14 25.55 -7.26
C HIS A 119 9.63 24.23 -7.82
N GLN A 120 9.11 23.38 -6.92
CA GLN A 120 8.27 22.25 -7.31
C GLN A 120 7.07 22.84 -8.01
N LYS A 121 7.15 22.95 -9.33
CA LYS A 121 5.96 22.96 -10.15
C LYS A 121 5.47 21.52 -10.15
N SER A 122 4.81 21.17 -9.04
CA SER A 122 3.99 19.97 -8.90
C SER A 122 3.07 19.92 -10.12
N ARG A 123 3.39 19.05 -11.08
CA ARG A 123 2.32 18.40 -11.82
C ARG A 123 1.70 17.50 -10.77
N SER A 124 0.57 17.96 -10.26
CA SER A 124 -0.25 17.41 -9.17
C SER A 124 -0.53 15.92 -9.37
N GLN A 125 0.44 15.08 -9.05
CA GLN A 125 0.13 13.73 -8.64
C GLN A 125 -0.55 13.91 -7.28
N ALA A 126 -1.83 13.58 -7.22
CA ALA A 126 -2.59 13.66 -5.99
C ALA A 126 -1.81 12.89 -4.91
N LEU A 127 -1.54 13.55 -3.79
CA LEU A 127 -0.76 12.97 -2.68
C LEU A 127 -1.50 11.77 -2.06
N CYS A 128 -2.83 11.74 -2.23
CA CYS A 128 -3.71 10.67 -1.81
C CYS A 128 -4.57 10.16 -2.98
N PRO A 129 -5.13 8.95 -2.88
CA PRO A 129 -6.19 8.47 -3.76
C PRO A 129 -7.34 9.48 -3.88
N THR A 130 -8.08 9.40 -4.98
CA THR A 130 -9.25 10.27 -5.20
C THR A 130 -10.24 10.19 -4.04
N GLY A 131 -10.68 11.34 -3.55
CA GLY A 131 -11.64 11.44 -2.45
C GLY A 131 -11.04 11.50 -1.04
N LEU A 132 -9.71 11.54 -0.93
CA LEU A 132 -9.01 11.71 0.35
C LEU A 132 -8.15 12.98 0.35
N ASP A 133 -8.01 13.58 1.53
CA ASP A 133 -7.15 14.72 1.78
C ASP A 133 -5.82 14.29 2.36
N ALA A 134 -4.74 14.93 1.90
CA ALA A 134 -3.39 14.67 2.39
C ALA A 134 -3.06 15.55 3.60
N CYS A 135 -3.33 15.04 4.79
CA CYS A 135 -3.15 15.76 6.03
C CYS A 135 -1.71 15.65 6.55
N PRO A 136 -0.99 16.76 6.76
CA PRO A 136 0.37 16.72 7.31
C PRO A 136 0.38 16.09 8.70
N ILE A 137 1.33 15.20 8.94
CA ILE A 137 1.51 14.60 10.27
C ILE A 137 2.30 15.58 11.16
N SER A 138 1.65 16.14 12.18
CA SER A 138 2.28 17.03 13.16
C SER A 138 3.30 16.29 14.03
N GLY A 139 4.45 16.92 14.33
CA GLY A 139 5.44 16.40 15.29
C GLY A 139 6.73 15.86 14.69
N LEU A 140 6.82 15.72 13.36
CA LEU A 140 8.03 15.31 12.66
C LEU A 140 8.69 16.51 11.98
N LYS A 141 9.65 17.15 12.67
CA LYS A 141 10.42 18.27 12.10
C LYS A 141 11.17 17.82 10.84
N GLY A 142 10.82 18.42 9.70
CA GLY A 142 11.51 18.20 8.42
C GLY A 142 10.96 17.06 7.58
N SER A 143 9.85 16.42 7.97
CA SER A 143 9.19 15.41 7.14
C SER A 143 8.09 15.99 6.28
N SER A 144 8.02 15.57 5.01
CA SER A 144 6.89 15.80 4.11
C SER A 144 5.92 14.61 4.18
N ASP A 145 5.71 14.07 5.38
CA ASP A 145 4.82 12.94 5.60
C ASP A 145 3.39 13.45 5.74
N TYR A 146 2.49 12.75 5.08
CA TYR A 146 1.07 13.01 5.10
C TYR A 146 0.34 11.72 5.41
N GLU A 147 -0.78 11.82 6.10
CA GLU A 147 -1.79 10.78 6.20
C GLU A 147 -2.95 11.12 5.28
N CYS A 148 -3.54 10.10 4.65
CA CYS A 148 -4.68 10.27 3.78
C CYS A 148 -5.96 10.05 4.56
N LEU A 149 -6.75 11.11 4.76
CA LEU A 149 -7.98 11.09 5.56
C LEU A 149 -9.19 11.41 4.69
N ASP A 150 -10.32 10.76 4.97
CA ASP A 150 -11.62 11.21 4.47
C ASP A 150 -12.18 12.25 5.44
N THR A 151 -11.82 13.53 5.24
CA THR A 151 -12.23 14.63 6.11
C THR A 151 -13.74 14.87 6.12
N SER A 152 -14.49 14.22 5.23
CA SER A 152 -15.94 14.32 5.21
C SER A 152 -16.61 13.48 6.31
N THR A 153 -15.88 12.51 6.87
CA THR A 153 -16.37 11.57 7.90
C THR A 153 -15.41 11.38 9.08
N GLU A 154 -14.16 11.83 8.97
CA GLU A 154 -13.17 11.74 10.04
C GLU A 154 -13.49 12.67 11.22
N LEU A 155 -13.45 12.14 12.44
CA LEU A 155 -13.85 12.86 13.65
C LEU A 155 -12.84 13.91 14.07
N GLU A 156 -11.55 13.57 13.97
CA GLU A 156 -10.43 14.37 14.48
C GLU A 156 -9.92 15.39 13.44
N SER A 157 -10.43 15.31 12.21
CA SER A 157 -10.07 16.17 11.08
C SER A 157 -11.30 16.41 10.19
N CYS A 158 -12.41 16.77 10.85
CA CYS A 158 -13.67 16.98 10.17
C CYS A 158 -13.64 18.29 9.36
N GLY A 159 -13.94 18.20 8.06
CA GLY A 159 -14.00 19.34 7.14
C GLY A 159 -12.65 19.82 6.62
N GLY A 160 -11.54 19.20 7.04
CA GLY A 160 -10.19 19.52 6.59
C GLY A 160 -9.13 18.96 7.54
N CYS A 161 -7.86 19.21 7.26
CA CYS A 161 -6.77 18.69 8.08
C CYS A 161 -6.63 19.48 9.39
N ALA A 162 -6.91 18.85 10.53
CA ALA A 162 -6.80 19.52 11.83
C ALA A 162 -5.36 19.99 12.14
N SER A 163 -4.35 19.29 11.63
CA SER A 163 -2.93 19.68 11.75
C SER A 163 -2.59 21.02 11.11
N THR A 164 -3.40 21.47 10.14
CA THR A 164 -3.26 22.77 9.47
C THR A 164 -4.26 23.82 9.97
N GLY A 165 -5.23 23.41 10.78
CA GLY A 165 -6.36 24.23 11.21
C GLY A 165 -7.47 24.38 10.16
N GLU A 166 -7.40 23.67 9.03
CA GLU A 166 -8.46 23.66 8.01
C GLU A 166 -9.68 22.83 8.45
N GLY A 167 -9.48 21.83 9.30
CA GLY A 167 -10.57 21.07 9.92
C GLY A 167 -10.57 21.12 11.44
N GLN A 168 -11.59 20.50 12.02
CA GLN A 168 -11.87 20.52 13.45
C GLN A 168 -11.94 19.11 14.00
N ASP A 169 -11.38 18.92 15.19
CA ASP A 169 -11.64 17.75 16.03
C ASP A 169 -13.01 17.91 16.71
N CYS A 170 -13.97 17.08 16.29
CA CYS A 170 -15.33 17.11 16.85
C CYS A 170 -15.42 16.54 18.27
N THR A 171 -14.45 15.74 18.71
CA THR A 171 -14.42 15.17 20.06
C THR A 171 -14.00 16.20 21.11
N ALA A 172 -13.33 17.26 20.70
CA ALA A 172 -12.99 18.41 21.54
C ALA A 172 -14.18 19.36 21.84
N ILE A 173 -15.39 19.11 21.32
CA ILE A 173 -16.55 19.98 21.56
C ILE A 173 -16.95 19.93 23.04
N LYS A 174 -16.82 21.07 23.72
CA LYS A 174 -17.09 21.18 25.14
C LYS A 174 -18.53 20.79 25.49
N GLY A 175 -18.65 19.87 26.45
CA GLY A 175 -19.95 19.41 26.94
C GLY A 175 -20.66 18.42 26.03
N ALA A 176 -20.11 18.09 24.85
CA ALA A 176 -20.64 17.03 24.01
C ALA A 176 -20.37 15.65 24.62
N TRP A 177 -21.29 14.72 24.41
CA TRP A 177 -21.14 13.31 24.80
C TRP A 177 -21.02 12.40 23.58
N ASN A 178 -21.83 12.65 22.55
CA ASN A 178 -21.79 11.90 21.31
C ASN A 178 -21.73 12.86 20.13
N VAL A 179 -20.72 12.71 19.29
CA VAL A 179 -20.41 13.58 18.17
C VAL A 179 -20.18 12.76 16.90
N GLY A 180 -20.30 13.41 15.75
CA GLY A 180 -20.01 12.85 14.44
C GLY A 180 -19.45 13.91 13.51
N CYS A 181 -18.77 13.46 12.46
CA CYS A 181 -18.50 14.27 11.28
C CYS A 181 -19.49 13.86 10.18
N ASP A 182 -20.34 14.78 9.74
CA ASP A 182 -21.30 14.56 8.66
C ASP A 182 -21.03 15.56 7.53
N LYS A 183 -20.53 15.07 6.40
CA LYS A 183 -20.20 15.86 5.20
C LYS A 183 -19.25 17.02 5.51
N GLY A 184 -18.21 16.74 6.30
CA GLY A 184 -17.19 17.71 6.69
C GLY A 184 -17.66 18.74 7.71
N ARG A 185 -18.73 18.45 8.46
CA ARG A 185 -19.21 19.31 9.55
C ARG A 185 -19.40 18.49 10.82
N CYS A 186 -18.89 19.02 11.93
CA CYS A 186 -19.17 18.46 13.23
C CYS A 186 -20.66 18.55 13.55
N LYS A 187 -21.20 17.44 14.03
CA LYS A 187 -22.57 17.30 14.51
C LYS A 187 -22.54 16.72 15.90
N VAL A 188 -23.24 17.37 16.82
CA VAL A 188 -23.45 16.89 18.18
C VAL A 188 -24.78 16.16 18.23
N TYR A 189 -24.76 14.90 18.65
CA TYR A 189 -25.95 14.08 18.80
C TYR A 189 -26.51 14.16 20.22
N THR A 190 -25.64 14.15 21.23
CA THR A 190 -26.02 14.27 22.64
C THR A 190 -25.00 15.06 23.44
N CYS A 191 -25.48 15.75 24.47
CA CYS A 191 -24.68 16.50 25.42
C CYS A 191 -24.54 15.75 26.76
N SER A 192 -23.44 16.01 27.45
CA SER A 192 -23.21 15.56 28.82
C SER A 192 -24.19 16.23 29.79
N THR A 193 -24.37 15.62 30.97
CA THR A 193 -25.19 16.19 32.05
C THR A 193 -24.79 17.63 32.37
N GLY A 194 -25.79 18.52 32.54
CA GLY A 194 -25.55 19.95 32.78
C GLY A 194 -25.45 20.79 31.51
N TYR A 195 -25.67 20.21 30.33
CA TYR A 195 -25.69 20.90 29.04
C TYR A 195 -26.93 20.54 28.21
N LEU A 196 -27.36 21.46 27.36
CA LEU A 196 -28.40 21.26 26.35
C LEU A 196 -27.81 21.36 24.93
N LEU A 197 -28.35 20.56 24.02
CA LEU A 197 -27.99 20.61 22.60
C LEU A 197 -28.44 21.93 21.97
N SER A 198 -27.55 22.58 21.22
CA SER A 198 -27.89 23.78 20.46
C SER A 198 -28.88 23.48 19.34
N ALA A 199 -29.67 24.49 18.94
CA ALA A 199 -30.70 24.33 17.91
C ALA A 199 -30.14 23.88 16.54
N ASP A 200 -28.90 24.26 16.23
CA ASP A 200 -28.18 23.88 15.01
C ASP A 200 -27.39 22.57 15.14
N SER A 201 -27.44 21.90 16.31
CA SER A 201 -26.72 20.66 16.60
C SER A 201 -25.20 20.74 16.43
N THR A 202 -24.60 21.91 16.65
CA THR A 202 -23.14 22.10 16.54
C THR A 202 -22.44 22.24 17.89
N SER A 203 -23.18 22.47 18.97
CA SER A 203 -22.60 22.73 20.29
C SER A 203 -23.50 22.28 21.44
N CYS A 204 -22.94 22.26 22.64
CA CYS A 204 -23.63 22.04 23.90
C CYS A 204 -23.56 23.30 24.75
N VAL A 205 -24.71 23.82 25.18
CA VAL A 205 -24.84 25.05 25.97
C VAL A 205 -25.09 24.67 27.44
N PRO A 206 -24.37 25.24 28.42
CA PRO A 206 -24.60 24.95 29.83
C PRO A 206 -26.03 25.27 30.25
N LEU A 207 -26.61 24.39 31.06
CA LEU A 207 -27.82 24.66 31.82
C LEU A 207 -27.47 25.67 32.92
N SER A 208 -28.02 26.89 32.81
CA SER A 208 -27.93 27.93 33.85
C SER A 208 -28.81 27.62 35.05
#